data_AF-A0A2A2KEW0-F1
#
_entry.id   AF-A0A2A2KEW0-F1
#
_cell.length_a   1.000
_cell.length_b   1.000
_cell.length_c   1.000
_cell.angle_alpha   90.00
_cell.angle_beta   90.00
_cell.angle_gamma   90.00
#
_symmetry.space_group_name_H-M   'P 1'
#
loop_
_entity.id
_entity.type
_entity.pdbx_description
1 polymer ?
#
loop_
_entity_poly.entity_id
_entity_poly.type
_entity_poly.pdbx_seq_one_letter_code
_entity_poly.pdbx_strand_id
1 'polypeptide(L)'
;MLYKIALFSLLYLISDEVVAFRTQSVAVKGKLLCGGVPARDVHVKLYDQDDGPDPDDMYDQMLTNDDGEFSLSGSGVELTPIDPEIRIYHSCNNHGNPCPREWVIQIPNKYIYSGPKAAKAMDVGTLNLEMIYQTVILLIISQIVYSIDIAEQHTGKQSYKVRGYLICGDKPATDVEVKLVDDDFGPDPDDVLASKHTDEDGYFELEGFTTELTTIDPHLKIYHDCNDGIIPCQRRWAFELPNHYITSGPRPEKVLDIGTWNLEMYMPGESHDCVH
;
A
#
# COMPACT_ATOMS: atom_id res chain seq x y z
N MET A 1 63.42 -46.35 -2.43
CA MET A 1 62.31 -47.19 -2.92
C MET A 1 61.00 -46.61 -2.42
N LEU A 2 60.17 -46.14 -3.37
CA LEU A 2 58.70 -46.25 -3.37
C LEU A 2 57.96 -45.47 -2.25
N TYR A 3 57.46 -44.26 -2.48
CA TYR A 3 56.16 -43.99 -3.14
C TYR A 3 55.20 -45.18 -3.07
N LYS A 4 54.15 -45.07 -2.23
CA LYS A 4 52.79 -45.55 -2.52
C LYS A 4 51.79 -45.08 -1.45
N ILE A 5 50.94 -44.12 -1.86
CA ILE A 5 49.48 -44.03 -1.59
C ILE A 5 49.14 -43.62 -0.14
N ALA A 6 48.76 -42.38 0.24
CA ALA A 6 47.87 -41.38 -0.37
C ALA A 6 46.51 -41.96 -0.84
N LEU A 7 45.54 -42.07 0.10
CA LEU A 7 44.07 -42.20 -0.01
C LEU A 7 43.63 -43.05 1.20
N PHE A 8 42.89 -42.58 2.21
CA PHE A 8 41.53 -42.05 2.14
C PHE A 8 41.26 -41.17 3.37
N SER A 9 40.94 -39.89 3.12
CA SER A 9 40.06 -38.98 3.89
C SER A 9 39.98 -39.17 5.42
N LEU A 10 40.52 -38.28 6.24
CA LEU A 10 39.90 -36.97 6.53
C LEU A 10 38.37 -37.00 6.40
N LEU A 11 37.68 -37.68 7.33
CA LEU A 11 36.28 -37.38 7.64
C LEU A 11 36.25 -36.06 8.43
N TYR A 12 36.49 -34.96 7.72
CA TYR A 12 36.13 -33.62 8.17
C TYR A 12 34.62 -33.47 7.91
N LEU A 13 33.89 -33.22 8.98
CA LEU A 13 32.72 -32.34 9.05
C LEU A 13 31.95 -32.12 7.74
N ILE A 14 30.89 -32.89 7.53
CA ILE A 14 29.69 -32.32 6.93
C ILE A 14 28.57 -32.70 7.91
N SER A 15 28.33 -31.83 8.88
CA SER A 15 26.96 -31.75 9.41
C SER A 15 26.15 -31.28 8.22
N ASP A 16 25.52 -32.22 7.51
CA ASP A 16 24.47 -31.88 6.56
C ASP A 16 23.48 -31.03 7.36
N GLU A 17 23.44 -29.73 7.10
CA GLU A 17 22.35 -28.91 7.57
C GLU A 17 21.10 -29.50 6.92
N VAL A 18 20.32 -30.22 7.71
CA VAL A 18 19.02 -30.71 7.28
C VAL A 18 18.16 -29.48 7.06
N VAL A 19 18.10 -29.02 5.81
CA VAL A 19 17.16 -27.98 5.40
C VAL A 19 15.78 -28.62 5.45
N ALA A 20 15.06 -28.37 6.54
CA ALA A 20 13.72 -28.89 6.76
C ALA A 20 12.71 -27.86 6.26
N PHE A 21 11.86 -28.28 5.32
CA PHE A 21 10.66 -27.55 4.95
C PHE A 21 9.81 -27.25 6.20
N ARG A 22 9.27 -26.04 6.27
CA ARG A 22 8.45 -25.58 7.39
C ARG A 22 7.07 -25.24 6.89
N THR A 23 6.04 -25.73 7.59
CA THR A 23 4.69 -25.21 7.39
C THR A 23 4.61 -23.82 8.00
N GLN A 24 4.19 -22.85 7.22
CA GLN A 24 3.99 -21.47 7.63
C GLN A 24 2.58 -21.03 7.24
N SER A 25 2.05 -20.03 7.92
CA SER A 25 0.68 -19.57 7.70
C SER A 25 0.54 -18.08 7.94
N VAL A 26 -0.43 -17.49 7.24
CA VAL A 26 -0.76 -16.07 7.28
C VAL A 26 -2.28 -15.90 7.25
N ALA A 27 -2.76 -14.83 7.86
CA ALA A 27 -4.16 -14.42 7.75
C ALA A 27 -4.26 -12.89 7.70
N VAL A 28 -5.27 -12.40 6.99
CA VAL A 28 -5.47 -10.96 6.75
C VAL A 28 -6.97 -10.68 6.63
N LYS A 29 -7.39 -9.53 7.13
CA LYS A 29 -8.77 -9.06 7.07
C LYS A 29 -8.82 -7.54 6.92
N GLY A 30 -9.96 -7.04 6.48
CA GLY A 30 -10.23 -5.61 6.42
C GLY A 30 -11.57 -5.30 5.78
N LYS A 31 -11.77 -4.02 5.50
CA LYS A 31 -12.96 -3.49 4.83
C LYS A 31 -12.55 -2.56 3.71
N LEU A 32 -13.26 -2.62 2.59
CA LEU A 32 -13.04 -1.77 1.43
C LEU A 32 -14.22 -0.82 1.23
N LEU A 33 -13.93 0.44 0.95
CA LEU A 33 -14.90 1.46 0.55
C LEU A 33 -14.63 1.91 -0.88
N CYS A 34 -15.64 2.45 -1.54
CA CYS A 34 -15.47 3.24 -2.75
C CYS A 34 -16.24 4.55 -2.54
N GLY A 35 -15.50 5.58 -2.12
CA GLY A 35 -16.09 6.80 -1.56
C GLY A 35 -16.77 6.52 -0.23
N GLY A 36 -17.97 7.07 -0.04
CA GLY A 36 -18.70 6.95 1.23
C GLY A 36 -19.46 5.63 1.44
N VAL A 37 -19.33 4.65 0.54
CA VAL A 37 -20.10 3.40 0.58
C VAL A 37 -19.20 2.16 0.61
N PRO A 38 -19.64 1.05 1.24
CA PRO A 38 -18.94 -0.22 1.16
C PRO A 38 -18.73 -0.72 -0.27
N ALA A 39 -17.51 -1.12 -0.59
CA ALA A 39 -17.15 -1.69 -1.89
C ALA A 39 -17.45 -3.19 -1.89
N ARG A 40 -18.61 -3.55 -2.44
CA ARG A 40 -19.10 -4.93 -2.57
C ARG A 40 -18.50 -5.63 -3.78
N ASP A 41 -18.42 -6.95 -3.73
CA ASP A 41 -18.03 -7.80 -4.87
C ASP A 41 -16.64 -7.45 -5.45
N VAL A 42 -15.74 -6.92 -4.60
CA VAL A 42 -14.34 -6.66 -4.95
C VAL A 42 -13.56 -7.96 -4.80
N HIS A 43 -12.81 -8.34 -5.84
CA HIS A 43 -11.98 -9.55 -5.78
C HIS A 43 -10.74 -9.26 -4.93
N VAL A 44 -10.58 -10.02 -3.86
CA VAL A 44 -9.40 -10.00 -3.00
C VAL A 44 -8.76 -11.38 -3.03
N LYS A 45 -7.46 -11.43 -3.29
CA LYS A 45 -6.68 -12.66 -3.35
C LYS A 45 -5.49 -12.57 -2.41
N LEU A 46 -5.13 -13.68 -1.80
CA LEU A 46 -3.94 -13.86 -0.98
C LEU A 46 -2.97 -14.75 -1.73
N TYR A 47 -1.76 -14.25 -1.95
CA TYR A 47 -0.69 -14.92 -2.65
C TYR A 47 0.52 -15.08 -1.74
N ASP A 48 1.33 -16.09 -2.04
CA ASP A 48 2.75 -16.09 -1.77
C ASP A 48 3.49 -15.60 -3.00
N GLN A 49 4.32 -14.56 -2.86
CA GLN A 49 5.12 -14.03 -3.94
C GLN A 49 6.59 -14.25 -3.61
N ASP A 50 7.08 -15.43 -3.92
CA ASP A 50 8.43 -15.87 -3.57
C ASP A 50 9.47 -15.25 -4.51
N ASP A 51 10.50 -14.62 -3.95
CA ASP A 51 11.74 -14.28 -4.68
C ASP A 51 12.74 -15.47 -4.72
N GLY A 52 12.34 -16.61 -4.16
CA GLY A 52 13.15 -17.80 -3.88
C GLY A 52 13.06 -18.92 -4.93
N PRO A 53 13.45 -20.16 -4.57
CA PRO A 53 13.35 -21.33 -5.44
C PRO A 53 11.93 -21.93 -5.51
N ASP A 54 11.05 -21.50 -4.60
CA ASP A 54 9.68 -21.97 -4.47
C ASP A 54 8.77 -21.17 -5.45
N PRO A 55 7.73 -21.81 -6.05
CA PRO A 55 6.87 -21.14 -7.03
C PRO A 55 5.78 -20.28 -6.36
N ASP A 56 5.46 -19.13 -6.96
CA ASP A 56 4.33 -18.29 -6.53
C ASP A 56 3.01 -19.09 -6.43
N ASP A 57 2.44 -19.12 -5.23
CA ASP A 57 1.23 -19.89 -4.91
C ASP A 57 0.06 -18.97 -4.50
N MET A 58 -1.13 -19.25 -5.03
CA MET A 58 -2.36 -18.58 -4.58
C MET A 58 -2.93 -19.35 -3.38
N TYR A 59 -2.96 -18.72 -2.21
CA TYR A 59 -3.47 -19.35 -1.00
C TYR A 59 -5.00 -19.33 -0.89
N ASP A 60 -5.60 -18.17 -1.08
CA ASP A 60 -7.03 -17.98 -0.87
C ASP A 60 -7.55 -16.81 -1.72
N GLN A 61 -8.85 -16.80 -1.99
CA GLN A 61 -9.50 -15.68 -2.68
C GLN A 61 -10.97 -15.57 -2.31
N MET A 62 -11.49 -14.35 -2.31
CA MET A 62 -12.91 -14.10 -2.09
C MET A 62 -13.39 -12.82 -2.78
N LEU A 63 -14.70 -12.62 -2.71
CA LEU A 63 -15.35 -11.35 -2.98
C LEU A 63 -15.69 -10.67 -1.66
N THR A 64 -15.51 -9.36 -1.56
CA THR A 64 -16.02 -8.60 -0.41
C THR A 64 -17.53 -8.74 -0.27
N ASN A 65 -18.00 -8.80 0.98
CA ASN A 65 -19.43 -8.94 1.27
C ASN A 65 -20.20 -7.62 1.09
N ASP A 66 -21.49 -7.63 1.46
CA ASP A 66 -22.40 -6.47 1.40
C ASP A 66 -21.89 -5.25 2.21
N ASP A 67 -21.10 -5.49 3.25
CA ASP A 67 -20.48 -4.49 4.11
C ASP A 67 -19.05 -4.13 3.67
N GLY A 68 -18.59 -4.64 2.53
CA GLY A 68 -17.26 -4.40 1.96
C GLY A 68 -16.14 -5.14 2.69
N GLU A 69 -16.46 -6.09 3.56
CA GLU A 69 -15.48 -6.80 4.39
C GLU A 69 -14.88 -8.01 3.67
N PHE A 70 -13.62 -8.33 3.99
CA PHE A 70 -12.93 -9.53 3.56
C PHE A 70 -12.10 -10.13 4.69
N SER A 71 -11.84 -11.44 4.61
CA SER A 71 -10.94 -12.18 5.49
C SER A 71 -10.40 -13.40 4.74
N LEU A 72 -9.08 -13.46 4.59
CA LEU A 72 -8.37 -14.53 3.88
C LEU A 72 -7.34 -15.18 4.80
N SER A 73 -7.06 -16.46 4.57
CA SER A 73 -5.98 -17.16 5.29
C SER A 73 -5.38 -18.27 4.46
N GLY A 74 -4.07 -18.49 4.62
CA GLY A 74 -3.30 -19.45 3.83
C GLY A 74 -2.22 -20.14 4.65
N SER A 75 -1.72 -21.25 4.12
CA SER A 75 -0.51 -21.90 4.63
C SER A 75 0.24 -22.63 3.54
N GLY A 76 1.56 -22.43 3.47
CA GLY A 76 2.49 -23.09 2.56
C GLY A 76 3.49 -23.98 3.30
N VAL A 77 4.20 -24.83 2.55
CA VAL A 77 5.31 -25.64 3.05
C VAL A 77 6.54 -25.30 2.22
N GLU A 78 7.43 -24.50 2.81
CA GLU A 78 8.55 -23.90 2.08
C GLU A 78 9.85 -24.01 2.85
N LEU A 79 10.95 -23.78 2.13
CA LEU A 79 12.28 -23.74 2.71
C LEU A 79 12.58 -22.38 3.35
N THR A 80 12.10 -21.30 2.73
CA THR A 80 12.22 -19.90 3.18
C THR A 80 10.97 -19.46 3.93
N PRO A 81 11.00 -18.32 4.65
CA PRO A 81 9.77 -17.64 5.05
C PRO A 81 8.90 -17.36 3.82
N ILE A 82 7.59 -17.58 3.96
CA ILE A 82 6.59 -17.15 2.98
C ILE A 82 6.68 -15.62 2.81
N ASP A 83 6.38 -15.11 1.62
CA ASP A 83 6.35 -13.69 1.26
C ASP A 83 4.91 -13.25 0.89
N PRO A 84 4.00 -13.18 1.88
CA PRO A 84 2.57 -13.08 1.62
C PRO A 84 2.14 -11.66 1.22
N GLU A 85 1.27 -11.59 0.22
CA GLU A 85 0.65 -10.34 -0.23
C GLU A 85 -0.83 -10.50 -0.54
N ILE A 86 -1.60 -9.43 -0.39
CA ILE A 86 -2.97 -9.36 -0.91
C ILE A 86 -3.02 -8.57 -2.21
N ARG A 87 -3.82 -9.06 -3.15
CA ARG A 87 -4.15 -8.38 -4.39
C ARG A 87 -5.62 -8.02 -4.43
N ILE A 88 -5.91 -6.73 -4.52
CA ILE A 88 -7.27 -6.18 -4.54
C ILE A 88 -7.56 -5.69 -5.97
N TYR A 89 -8.52 -6.29 -6.64
CA TYR A 89 -8.94 -5.93 -8.00
C TYR A 89 -10.27 -5.18 -7.97
N HIS A 90 -10.26 -3.91 -8.35
CA HIS A 90 -11.44 -3.06 -8.26
C HIS A 90 -11.57 -2.09 -9.44
N SER A 91 -12.80 -1.61 -9.66
CA SER A 91 -13.10 -0.60 -10.68
C SER A 91 -13.57 0.73 -10.09
N CYS A 92 -13.32 0.96 -8.79
CA CYS A 92 -13.60 2.25 -8.13
C CYS A 92 -12.88 3.39 -8.86
N ASN A 93 -13.64 4.42 -9.26
CA ASN A 93 -13.19 5.55 -10.09
C ASN A 93 -12.41 5.16 -11.36
N ASN A 94 -12.70 3.98 -11.92
CA ASN A 94 -11.97 3.45 -13.07
C ASN A 94 -12.64 3.77 -14.42
N HIS A 95 -13.49 4.80 -14.50
CA HIS A 95 -14.08 5.39 -15.73
C HIS A 95 -14.49 4.41 -16.86
N GLY A 96 -14.98 3.21 -16.53
CA GLY A 96 -15.36 2.19 -17.51
C GLY A 96 -14.20 1.48 -18.22
N ASN A 97 -12.96 1.62 -17.72
CA ASN A 97 -11.81 0.85 -18.18
C ASN A 97 -12.09 -0.66 -17.97
N PRO A 98 -11.93 -1.48 -19.02
CA PRO A 98 -12.17 -2.93 -18.93
C PRO A 98 -11.19 -3.65 -18.00
N CYS A 99 -10.02 -3.07 -17.75
CA CYS A 99 -9.02 -3.62 -16.83
C CYS A 99 -9.21 -3.01 -15.44
N PRO A 100 -9.53 -3.80 -14.40
CA PRO A 100 -9.63 -3.30 -13.04
C PRO A 100 -8.26 -2.80 -12.56
N ARG A 101 -8.28 -1.83 -11.65
CA ARG A 101 -7.10 -1.42 -10.89
C ARG A 101 -6.72 -2.56 -9.96
N GLU A 102 -5.41 -2.77 -9.79
CA GLU A 102 -4.84 -3.77 -8.89
C GLU A 102 -4.02 -3.05 -7.82
N TRP A 103 -4.33 -3.31 -6.55
CA TRP A 103 -3.45 -2.96 -5.44
C TRP A 103 -2.78 -4.23 -4.95
N VAL A 104 -1.47 -4.19 -4.83
CA VAL A 104 -0.66 -5.28 -4.27
C VAL A 104 -0.17 -4.80 -2.91
N ILE A 105 -0.52 -5.45 -1.81
CA ILE A 105 -0.16 -4.99 -0.46
C ILE A 105 0.54 -6.14 0.24
N GLN A 106 1.80 -5.96 0.63
CA GLN A 106 2.55 -7.00 1.31
C GLN A 106 2.20 -7.03 2.80
N ILE A 107 2.06 -8.24 3.33
CA ILE A 107 1.77 -8.51 4.73
C ILE A 107 3.12 -8.66 5.46
N PRO A 108 3.37 -7.90 6.54
CA PRO A 108 4.65 -7.97 7.23
C PRO A 108 4.93 -9.34 7.86
N ASN A 109 6.20 -9.72 7.87
CA ASN A 109 6.67 -11.03 8.34
C ASN A 109 6.25 -11.38 9.78
N LYS A 110 5.95 -10.38 10.62
CA LYS A 110 5.44 -10.62 11.98
C LYS A 110 4.05 -11.27 12.03
N TYR A 111 3.33 -11.29 10.92
CA TYR A 111 2.05 -11.98 10.74
C TYR A 111 2.21 -13.38 10.12
N ILE A 112 3.44 -13.86 9.94
CA ILE A 112 3.75 -15.23 9.53
C ILE A 112 3.93 -16.09 10.79
N TYR A 113 3.22 -17.22 10.82
CA TYR A 113 3.24 -18.13 11.95
C TYR A 113 3.65 -19.54 11.52
N SER A 114 4.41 -20.23 12.37
CA SER A 114 4.71 -21.64 12.15
C SER A 114 3.46 -22.52 12.37
N GLY A 115 3.30 -23.50 11.49
CA GLY A 115 2.16 -24.40 11.47
C GLY A 115 1.09 -23.99 10.45
N PRO A 116 0.00 -24.77 10.35
CA PRO A 116 -0.99 -24.62 9.28
C PRO A 116 -2.03 -23.52 9.54
N LYS A 117 -1.93 -22.78 10.66
CA LYS A 117 -2.93 -21.76 11.04
C LYS A 117 -2.25 -20.56 11.69
N ALA A 118 -2.51 -19.38 11.12
CA ALA A 118 -2.04 -18.13 11.67
C ALA A 118 -2.66 -17.87 13.05
N ALA A 119 -1.84 -17.43 14.00
CA ALA A 119 -2.34 -17.15 15.35
C ALA A 119 -3.18 -15.86 15.41
N LYS A 120 -2.87 -14.89 14.55
CA LYS A 120 -3.58 -13.62 14.42
C LYS A 120 -3.63 -13.19 12.97
N ALA A 121 -4.78 -12.69 12.53
CA ALA A 121 -4.89 -12.02 11.23
C ALA A 121 -4.42 -10.57 11.32
N MET A 122 -3.69 -10.11 10.31
CA MET A 122 -3.44 -8.69 10.11
C MET A 122 -4.75 -7.99 9.78
N ASP A 123 -5.04 -6.87 10.43
CA ASP A 123 -6.15 -6.00 10.08
C ASP A 123 -5.61 -4.82 9.26
N VAL A 124 -5.97 -4.72 7.99
CA VAL A 124 -5.54 -3.59 7.15
C VAL A 124 -6.33 -2.31 7.44
N GLY A 125 -7.42 -2.42 8.20
CA GLY A 125 -8.36 -1.34 8.49
C GLY A 125 -9.47 -1.23 7.46
N THR A 126 -9.95 0.00 7.25
CA THR A 126 -10.97 0.35 6.25
C THR A 126 -10.35 1.20 5.16
N LEU A 127 -10.08 0.60 3.99
CA LEU A 127 -9.37 1.23 2.88
C LEU A 127 -10.36 1.81 1.87
N ASN A 128 -10.29 3.12 1.60
CA ASN A 128 -11.03 3.72 0.50
C ASN A 128 -10.28 3.52 -0.83
N LEU A 129 -10.87 2.74 -1.73
CA LEU A 129 -10.33 2.38 -3.04
C LEU A 129 -10.29 3.54 -4.05
N GLU A 130 -10.80 4.71 -3.68
CA GLU A 130 -10.61 5.92 -4.48
C GLU A 130 -9.15 6.38 -4.52
N MET A 131 -8.35 6.08 -3.48
CA MET A 131 -6.94 6.48 -3.42
C MET A 131 -6.16 6.00 -4.64
N ILE A 132 -5.21 6.81 -5.11
CA ILE A 132 -4.39 6.48 -6.28
C ILE A 132 -2.95 6.34 -5.81
N TYR A 133 -2.41 5.13 -5.93
CA TYR A 133 -1.01 4.88 -5.63
C TYR A 133 -0.17 5.07 -6.91
N GLN A 134 0.98 5.72 -6.77
CA GLN A 134 1.87 6.06 -7.87
C GLN A 134 2.74 4.86 -8.29
N THR A 135 2.23 3.96 -9.12
CA THR A 135 3.08 2.90 -9.71
C THR A 135 4.18 3.51 -10.57
N VAL A 136 5.43 3.11 -10.34
CA VAL A 136 6.59 3.40 -11.21
C VAL A 136 6.48 2.58 -12.51
N ILE A 137 5.36 2.68 -13.23
CA ILE A 137 5.23 2.15 -14.58
C ILE A 137 5.64 3.28 -15.52
N LEU A 138 6.94 3.27 -15.81
CA LEU A 138 7.58 3.71 -17.04
C LEU A 138 6.56 4.09 -18.13
N LEU A 139 6.30 5.41 -18.26
CA LEU A 139 5.50 6.01 -19.33
C LEU A 139 6.25 5.87 -20.67
N ILE A 140 6.27 4.67 -21.23
CA ILE A 140 6.60 4.47 -22.63
C ILE A 140 5.56 3.54 -23.25
N ILE A 141 4.95 4.03 -24.32
CA ILE A 141 4.04 3.34 -25.23
C ILE A 141 2.55 3.32 -24.80
N SER A 142 1.91 4.50 -24.80
CA SER A 142 0.56 4.66 -25.38
C SER A 142 0.18 6.15 -25.49
N GLN A 143 0.76 6.85 -26.48
CA GLN A 143 0.28 8.18 -26.88
C GLN A 143 -0.72 8.12 -28.05
N ILE A 144 -1.43 7.01 -28.22
CA ILE A 144 -2.35 6.89 -29.35
C ILE A 144 -3.68 6.34 -28.85
N VAL A 145 -4.68 7.22 -28.90
CA VAL A 145 -6.10 7.08 -28.56
C VAL A 145 -6.48 7.31 -27.09
N TYR A 146 -6.39 8.58 -26.64
CA TYR A 146 -7.28 9.07 -25.58
C TYR A 146 -8.58 9.56 -26.23
N SER A 147 -9.70 8.95 -25.84
CA SER A 147 -10.99 9.63 -25.92
C SER A 147 -10.92 10.86 -25.03
N ILE A 148 -11.34 12.01 -25.56
CA ILE A 148 -11.22 13.30 -24.90
C ILE A 148 -12.31 13.40 -23.84
N ASP A 149 -12.05 12.88 -22.64
CA ASP A 149 -12.73 13.38 -21.44
C ASP A 149 -11.96 14.63 -21.01
N ILE A 150 -12.55 15.79 -21.27
CA ILE A 150 -11.98 17.06 -20.82
C ILE A 150 -12.23 17.09 -19.31
N ALA A 151 -11.23 16.69 -18.52
CA ALA A 151 -11.24 16.97 -17.08
C ALA A 151 -11.55 18.46 -16.91
N GLU A 152 -12.47 18.78 -16.00
CA GLU A 152 -12.88 20.17 -15.78
C GLU A 152 -11.63 20.97 -15.40
N GLN A 153 -11.15 21.78 -16.34
CA GLN A 153 -9.90 22.51 -16.16
C GLN A 153 -10.20 23.65 -15.21
N HIS A 154 -9.73 23.51 -13.98
CA HIS A 154 -9.83 24.56 -12.99
C HIS A 154 -8.66 25.52 -13.20
N THR A 155 -8.95 26.81 -13.14
CA THR A 155 -7.93 27.86 -13.21
C THR A 155 -8.24 28.88 -12.12
N GLY A 156 -7.20 29.53 -11.60
CA GLY A 156 -7.30 30.40 -10.45
C GLY A 156 -7.31 29.60 -9.14
N LYS A 157 -8.03 30.10 -8.14
CA LYS A 157 -8.02 29.50 -6.79
C LYS A 157 -8.66 28.12 -6.80
N GLN A 158 -7.97 27.14 -6.26
CA GLN A 158 -8.43 25.77 -6.12
C GLN A 158 -8.11 25.26 -4.74
N SER A 159 -8.98 24.42 -4.19
CA SER A 159 -8.84 23.90 -2.84
C SER A 159 -9.16 22.42 -2.76
N TYR A 160 -8.55 21.77 -1.78
CA TYR A 160 -8.72 20.34 -1.50
C TYR A 160 -8.86 20.11 0.00
N LYS A 161 -9.62 19.07 0.37
CA LYS A 161 -9.75 18.62 1.75
C LYS A 161 -9.75 17.10 1.84
N VAL A 162 -8.92 16.58 2.72
CA VAL A 162 -8.76 15.14 2.96
C VAL A 162 -8.68 14.86 4.46
N ARG A 163 -9.25 13.75 4.89
CA ARG A 163 -9.19 13.27 6.28
C ARG A 163 -9.10 11.75 6.35
N GLY A 164 -8.73 11.25 7.53
CA GLY A 164 -8.76 9.83 7.84
C GLY A 164 -8.20 9.52 9.20
N TYR A 165 -8.03 8.23 9.47
CA TYR A 165 -7.41 7.71 10.68
C TYR A 165 -6.22 6.81 10.32
N LEU A 166 -5.13 6.91 11.07
CA LEU A 166 -3.97 6.05 10.94
C LEU A 166 -3.82 5.20 12.20
N ILE A 167 -3.56 3.91 12.03
CA ILE A 167 -3.27 2.98 13.12
C ILE A 167 -1.93 2.28 12.86
N CYS A 168 -1.26 1.85 13.91
CA CYS A 168 -0.07 1.01 13.83
C CYS A 168 -0.35 -0.28 14.62
N GLY A 169 -0.79 -1.32 13.92
CA GLY A 169 -1.31 -2.53 14.52
C GLY A 169 -2.65 -2.27 15.18
N ASP A 170 -2.77 -2.53 16.48
CA ASP A 170 -4.03 -2.39 17.22
C ASP A 170 -4.17 -1.03 17.93
N LYS A 171 -3.28 -0.07 17.66
CA LYS A 171 -3.24 1.24 18.35
C LYS A 171 -3.35 2.40 17.36
N PRO A 172 -3.96 3.53 17.76
CA PRO A 172 -3.82 4.79 17.05
C PRO A 172 -2.37 5.12 16.76
N ALA A 173 -2.07 5.55 15.53
CA ALA A 173 -0.76 6.07 15.16
C ALA A 173 -0.75 7.58 15.43
N THR A 174 -0.32 7.95 16.63
CA THR A 174 -0.26 9.34 17.11
C THR A 174 1.01 10.04 16.60
N ASP A 175 0.94 11.35 16.39
CA ASP A 175 2.09 12.19 16.01
C ASP A 175 2.77 11.77 14.68
N VAL A 176 1.97 11.27 13.73
CA VAL A 176 2.40 10.94 12.38
C VAL A 176 2.26 12.17 11.49
N GLU A 177 3.34 12.61 10.84
CA GLU A 177 3.30 13.76 9.93
C GLU A 177 2.56 13.40 8.64
N VAL A 178 1.60 14.25 8.26
CA VAL A 178 0.83 14.16 7.03
C VAL A 178 0.88 15.50 6.29
N LYS A 179 1.13 15.45 4.98
CA LYS A 179 1.20 16.63 4.10
C LYS A 179 0.23 16.49 2.94
N LEU A 180 -0.47 17.58 2.65
CA LEU A 180 -1.22 17.78 1.43
C LEU A 180 -0.37 18.69 0.54
N VAL A 181 0.03 18.18 -0.61
CA VAL A 181 0.96 18.83 -1.53
C VAL A 181 0.32 18.92 -2.90
N ASP A 182 0.57 20.01 -3.60
CA ASP A 182 0.32 20.12 -5.03
C ASP A 182 1.59 19.71 -5.77
N ASP A 183 1.57 18.56 -6.46
CA ASP A 183 2.75 17.94 -7.09
C ASP A 183 2.59 18.04 -8.62
N ASP A 184 2.73 19.26 -9.13
CA ASP A 184 2.45 19.61 -10.52
C ASP A 184 3.59 19.16 -11.47
N PHE A 185 3.23 18.54 -12.60
CA PHE A 185 4.16 18.38 -13.73
C PHE A 185 4.19 19.67 -14.58
N GLY A 186 4.69 20.78 -14.03
CA GLY A 186 4.57 22.11 -14.63
C GLY A 186 5.72 23.09 -14.35
N PRO A 187 5.59 24.37 -14.80
CA PRO A 187 6.51 25.44 -14.47
C PRO A 187 6.31 26.03 -13.06
N ASP A 188 5.25 25.63 -12.35
CA ASP A 188 5.01 26.01 -10.96
C ASP A 188 5.77 25.04 -10.01
N PRO A 189 6.49 25.53 -8.98
CA PRO A 189 7.07 24.66 -7.95
C PRO A 189 6.01 23.96 -7.09
N ASP A 190 6.31 22.71 -6.69
CA ASP A 190 5.47 21.93 -5.77
C ASP A 190 5.14 22.72 -4.49
N ASP A 191 3.84 22.90 -4.23
CA ASP A 191 3.33 23.72 -3.13
C ASP A 191 2.81 22.83 -1.99
N VAL A 192 3.36 23.02 -0.78
CA VAL A 192 2.78 22.40 0.43
C VAL A 192 1.51 23.17 0.82
N LEU A 193 0.35 22.61 0.49
CA LEU A 193 -0.95 23.21 0.79
C LEU A 193 -1.26 23.17 2.29
N ALA A 194 -0.91 22.07 2.96
CA ALA A 194 -1.05 21.91 4.41
C ALA A 194 -0.13 20.81 4.98
N SER A 195 0.33 20.98 6.22
CA SER A 195 1.01 19.93 7.00
C SER A 195 0.46 19.89 8.43
N LYS A 196 0.23 18.68 8.96
CA LYS A 196 -0.20 18.43 10.34
C LYS A 196 0.36 17.10 10.84
N HIS A 197 0.23 16.88 12.14
CA HIS A 197 0.45 15.57 12.76
C HIS A 197 -0.89 14.96 13.17
N THR A 198 -1.00 13.63 13.16
CA THR A 198 -2.18 12.93 13.69
C THR A 198 -2.35 13.16 15.18
N ASP A 199 -3.60 13.18 15.65
CA ASP A 199 -3.92 13.37 17.07
C ASP A 199 -3.81 12.07 17.90
N GLU A 200 -4.29 12.11 19.15
CA GLU A 200 -4.27 10.98 20.09
C GLU A 200 -5.10 9.76 19.62
N ASP A 201 -6.09 9.99 18.77
CA ASP A 201 -6.94 8.96 18.16
C ASP A 201 -6.41 8.53 16.78
N GLY A 202 -5.27 9.07 16.35
CA GLY A 202 -4.67 8.80 15.04
C GLY A 202 -5.39 9.52 13.90
N TYR A 203 -6.27 10.46 14.21
CA TYR A 203 -7.05 11.22 13.23
C TYR A 203 -6.24 12.36 12.63
N PHE A 204 -6.48 12.64 11.35
CA PHE A 204 -6.00 13.85 10.70
C PHE A 204 -7.06 14.46 9.76
N GLU A 205 -6.96 15.76 9.56
CA GLU A 205 -7.71 16.50 8.55
C GLU A 205 -6.87 17.65 8.01
N LEU A 206 -6.62 17.60 6.70
CA LEU A 206 -5.86 18.59 5.94
C LEU A 206 -6.80 19.31 4.99
N GLU A 207 -6.68 20.63 4.93
CA GLU A 207 -7.33 21.47 3.93
C GLU A 207 -6.38 22.58 3.52
N GLY A 208 -6.38 22.92 2.24
CA GLY A 208 -5.51 23.95 1.69
C GLY A 208 -6.01 24.44 0.34
N PHE A 209 -5.46 25.54 -0.12
CA PHE A 209 -5.76 26.09 -1.43
C PHE A 209 -4.52 26.77 -2.01
N THR A 210 -4.39 26.74 -3.33
CA THR A 210 -3.40 27.53 -4.07
C THR A 210 -4.08 28.24 -5.26
N THR A 211 -3.33 29.04 -6.01
CA THR A 211 -3.81 29.75 -7.20
C THR A 211 -3.03 29.30 -8.43
N GLU A 212 -3.55 28.28 -9.10
CA GLU A 212 -2.88 27.69 -10.27
C GLU A 212 -3.44 28.17 -11.60
N LEU A 213 -2.58 28.11 -12.63
CA LEU A 213 -3.01 28.29 -14.02
C LEU A 213 -3.69 27.03 -14.58
N THR A 214 -3.39 25.87 -14.01
CA THR A 214 -3.92 24.56 -14.37
C THR A 214 -4.65 23.94 -13.18
N THR A 215 -5.31 22.79 -13.39
CA THR A 215 -5.88 22.03 -12.27
C THR A 215 -4.74 21.56 -11.36
N ILE A 216 -4.93 21.69 -10.04
CA ILE A 216 -3.97 21.20 -9.04
C ILE A 216 -3.85 19.67 -9.13
N ASP A 217 -2.67 19.12 -8.83
CA ASP A 217 -2.34 17.70 -8.76
C ASP A 217 -2.14 17.28 -7.27
N PRO A 218 -3.24 17.12 -6.50
CA PRO A 218 -3.18 16.95 -5.04
C PRO A 218 -2.62 15.59 -4.64
N HIS A 219 -1.64 15.59 -3.74
CA HIS A 219 -1.02 14.40 -3.16
C HIS A 219 -1.10 14.41 -1.63
N LEU A 220 -1.39 13.24 -1.05
CA LEU A 220 -1.25 12.99 0.38
C LEU A 220 0.05 12.24 0.63
N LYS A 221 0.95 12.85 1.41
CA LYS A 221 2.21 12.25 1.84
C LYS A 221 2.12 11.95 3.35
N ILE A 222 2.42 10.72 3.75
CA ILE A 222 2.36 10.24 5.14
C ILE A 222 3.75 9.74 5.54
N TYR A 223 4.30 10.27 6.63
CA TYR A 223 5.66 9.97 7.11
C TYR A 223 5.58 9.27 8.46
N HIS A 224 6.05 8.02 8.55
CA HIS A 224 5.89 7.21 9.76
C HIS A 224 7.01 6.20 9.99
N ASP A 225 7.20 5.83 11.25
CA ASP A 225 8.17 4.80 11.67
C ASP A 225 7.48 3.48 12.09
N CYS A 226 6.16 3.35 11.83
CA CYS A 226 5.44 2.13 12.16
C CYS A 226 6.09 0.92 11.48
N ASN A 227 6.40 -0.11 12.26
CA ASN A 227 7.04 -1.34 11.79
C ASN A 227 8.39 -1.13 11.05
N ASP A 228 9.09 -0.02 11.29
CA ASP A 228 10.33 0.35 10.57
C ASP A 228 11.63 -0.03 11.32
N GLY A 229 11.53 -0.44 12.58
CA GLY A 229 12.70 -0.83 13.38
C GLY A 229 13.59 0.36 13.78
N ILE A 230 14.89 0.29 13.47
CA ILE A 230 15.87 1.36 13.74
C ILE A 230 16.52 1.75 12.41
N ILE A 231 15.69 2.13 11.45
CA ILE A 231 16.14 2.62 10.15
C ILE A 231 16.20 4.16 10.23
N PRO A 232 17.29 4.80 9.76
CA PRO A 232 17.29 6.25 9.67
C PRO A 232 16.26 6.69 8.64
N CYS A 233 15.56 7.79 8.92
CA CYS A 233 14.53 8.38 8.06
C CYS A 233 13.20 7.63 8.11
N GLN A 234 12.11 8.32 7.81
CA GLN A 234 10.77 7.75 8.00
C GLN A 234 10.30 7.04 6.73
N ARG A 235 9.50 5.97 6.89
CA ARG A 235 8.73 5.40 5.78
C ARG A 235 7.78 6.48 5.27
N ARG A 236 7.69 6.62 3.96
CA ARG A 236 6.87 7.60 3.28
C ARG A 236 5.93 6.91 2.31
N TRP A 237 4.64 7.04 2.57
CA TRP A 237 3.58 6.77 1.59
C TRP A 237 3.23 8.05 0.85
N ALA A 238 3.10 7.95 -0.46
CA ALA A 238 2.64 9.04 -1.31
C ALA A 238 1.48 8.54 -2.17
N PHE A 239 0.35 9.23 -2.07
CA PHE A 239 -0.84 8.94 -2.85
C PHE A 239 -1.25 10.15 -3.65
N GLU A 240 -1.50 9.96 -4.93
CA GLU A 240 -2.28 10.90 -5.74
C GLU A 240 -3.74 10.85 -5.24
N LEU A 241 -4.35 12.02 -5.10
CA LEU A 241 -5.71 12.17 -4.63
C LEU A 241 -6.65 12.43 -5.82
N PRO A 242 -7.86 11.87 -5.83
CA PRO A 242 -8.74 12.01 -6.99
C PRO A 242 -9.17 13.46 -7.26
N ASN A 243 -9.06 13.85 -8.52
CA ASN A 243 -9.35 15.22 -8.97
C ASN A 243 -10.82 15.63 -8.78
N HIS A 244 -11.77 14.69 -8.74
CA HIS A 244 -13.19 15.02 -8.55
C HIS A 244 -13.52 15.56 -7.16
N TYR A 245 -12.56 15.62 -6.22
CA TYR A 245 -12.70 16.33 -4.94
C TYR A 245 -12.15 17.78 -4.97
N ILE A 246 -11.42 18.18 -6.02
CA ILE A 246 -10.94 19.57 -6.19
C ILE A 246 -12.14 20.51 -6.26
N THR A 247 -12.05 21.62 -5.53
CA THR A 247 -13.11 22.64 -5.48
C THR A 247 -12.57 23.96 -6.04
N SER A 248 -13.35 24.62 -6.90
CA SER A 248 -13.04 25.98 -7.35
C SER A 248 -13.25 26.99 -6.22
N GLY A 249 -12.23 27.80 -5.95
CA GLY A 249 -12.19 28.77 -4.87
C GLY A 249 -11.30 28.35 -3.69
N PRO A 250 -11.13 29.23 -2.70
CA PRO A 250 -10.21 29.03 -1.58
C PRO A 250 -10.77 28.14 -0.45
N ARG A 251 -12.00 27.61 -0.60
CA ARG A 251 -12.64 26.80 0.43
C ARG A 251 -13.13 25.50 -0.18
N PRO A 252 -12.68 24.34 0.33
CA PRO A 252 -13.10 23.05 -0.19
C PRO A 252 -14.55 22.77 0.18
N GLU A 253 -15.34 22.33 -0.80
CA GLU A 253 -16.76 21.97 -0.64
C GLU A 253 -16.94 20.45 -0.51
N LYS A 254 -15.94 19.69 -0.95
CA LYS A 254 -15.90 18.23 -0.93
C LYS A 254 -14.78 17.77 -0.01
N VAL A 255 -14.98 16.63 0.66
CA VAL A 255 -14.01 16.04 1.58
C VAL A 255 -13.79 14.60 1.19
N LEU A 256 -12.54 14.26 0.86
CA LEU A 256 -12.13 12.87 0.71
C LEU A 256 -11.90 12.26 2.09
N ASP A 257 -12.60 11.18 2.39
CA ASP A 257 -12.38 10.36 3.58
C ASP A 257 -11.65 9.09 3.16
N ILE A 258 -10.39 8.94 3.59
CA ILE A 258 -9.59 7.77 3.19
C ILE A 258 -9.94 6.52 3.99
N GLY A 259 -10.71 6.66 5.08
CA GLY A 259 -11.01 5.59 6.04
C GLY A 259 -9.96 5.46 7.13
N THR A 260 -9.66 4.23 7.54
CA THR A 260 -8.70 3.89 8.60
C THR A 260 -7.62 3.00 8.03
N TRP A 261 -6.37 3.45 8.01
CA TRP A 261 -5.27 2.73 7.37
C TRP A 261 -4.28 2.22 8.42
N ASN A 262 -3.95 0.93 8.36
CA ASN A 262 -2.90 0.34 9.21
C ASN A 262 -1.51 0.49 8.58
N LEU A 263 -0.69 1.38 9.15
CA LEU A 263 0.68 1.70 8.72
C LEU A 263 1.66 0.52 8.79
N GLU A 264 1.25 -0.61 9.36
CA GLU A 264 2.09 -1.82 9.37
C GLU A 264 2.27 -2.41 7.96
N MET A 265 1.32 -2.26 7.05
CA MET A 265 1.40 -2.83 5.70
C MET A 265 2.54 -2.22 4.89
N TYR A 266 3.02 -2.92 3.86
CA TYR A 266 3.90 -2.33 2.86
C TYR A 266 3.11 -2.07 1.60
N MET A 267 2.98 -0.79 1.25
CA MET A 267 2.35 -0.37 0.01
C MET A 267 3.38 -0.45 -1.13
N PRO A 268 2.96 -0.70 -2.37
CA PRO A 268 3.86 -0.62 -3.52
C PRO A 268 4.55 0.74 -3.52
N GLY A 269 5.81 0.77 -3.96
CA GLY A 269 6.73 1.92 -4.04
C GLY A 269 6.59 2.99 -2.95
N GLU A 270 6.32 2.53 -1.73
CA GLU A 270 6.79 3.19 -0.53
C GLU A 270 8.29 3.46 -0.61
N SER A 271 8.72 4.57 0.01
CA SER A 271 10.12 5.01 0.05
C SER A 271 10.49 5.44 1.45
N HIS A 272 11.78 5.61 1.75
CA HIS A 272 12.24 6.28 2.98
C HIS A 272 12.62 7.73 2.66
N ASP A 273 12.20 8.67 3.51
CA ASP A 273 12.47 10.10 3.37
C ASP A 273 13.07 10.69 4.64
N CYS A 274 14.21 11.35 4.48
CA CYS A 274 15.01 11.95 5.56
C CYS A 274 14.83 13.46 5.66
N VAL A 275 14.26 14.09 4.64
CA VAL A 275 14.23 15.54 4.46
C VAL A 275 12.86 15.90 3.91
N HIS A 276 11.90 16.00 4.83
CA HIS A 276 10.51 16.32 4.52
C HIS A 276 10.10 17.67 5.09
#